data_AF-A0A7S4KUN7-F1
#
_entry.id   AF-A0A7S4KUN7-F1
#
_cell.length_a   1.000
_cell.length_b   1.000
_cell.length_c   1.000
_cell.angle_alpha   90.00
_cell.angle_beta   90.00
_cell.angle_gamma   90.00
#
_symmetry.space_group_name_H-M   'P 1'
#
loop_
_entity.id
_entity.type
_entity.pdbx_description
1 polymer ?
#
loop_
_entity_poly.entity_id
_entity_poly.type
_entity_poly.pdbx_seq_one_letter_code
_entity_poly.pdbx_strand_id
1 'polypeptide(L)'
;VMLMDIMIVADVVAFVVDAQEEVDAKSLHLINLLKAYGIPPTIIAVLQNFNEHVGPKHESPIKVWGAKLKNMFNRDVKVFGGSSVDRLSVRRHLSNISIPVRPSWSNRPSILAEKLHTYNDDQGKDPVIGITGYVKNASLNVNKLFHIPSFGTFQASHLTIHGDPHRSGKAGKEVGGEEESTVYPDPEEQDSLVMEHEVDEMDQEQTWPTEDEMQGKKKVKKVPKGTGSYQAAWYVDNDDEYEGSNGDTDDENEDEGEDGESQESDEESEQEILEDDDDEDDQDMQEDDHDQQEMEEFLRLKKEAKEN
;
A
#
# COMPACT_ATOMS: atom_id res chain seq x y z
N VAL A 1 -20.40 -9.48 13.83
CA VAL A 1 -19.71 -10.16 12.71
C VAL A 1 -20.64 -10.19 11.52
N MET A 2 -20.37 -9.35 10.53
CA MET A 2 -21.00 -9.41 9.21
C MET A 2 -20.26 -10.42 8.33
N LEU A 3 -20.92 -10.88 7.27
CA LEU A 3 -20.32 -11.82 6.30
C LEU A 3 -19.05 -11.24 5.64
N MET A 4 -18.99 -9.91 5.49
CA MET A 4 -17.85 -9.18 4.93
C MET A 4 -16.58 -9.37 5.77
N ASP A 5 -16.68 -9.17 7.10
CA ASP A 5 -15.56 -9.26 8.05
C ASP A 5 -14.83 -10.60 7.94
N ILE A 6 -15.60 -11.69 7.89
CA ILE A 6 -15.09 -13.07 7.74
C ILE A 6 -14.42 -13.24 6.37
N MET A 7 -14.97 -12.63 5.33
CA MET A 7 -14.45 -12.73 3.97
C MET A 7 -13.17 -11.94 3.72
N ILE A 8 -12.81 -10.96 4.56
CA ILE A 8 -11.45 -10.40 4.55
C ILE A 8 -10.44 -11.51 4.86
N VAL A 9 -10.70 -12.28 5.91
CA VAL A 9 -9.76 -13.24 6.52
C VAL A 9 -9.81 -14.62 5.84
N ALA A 10 -10.93 -15.00 5.20
CA ALA A 10 -11.07 -16.26 4.47
C ALA A 10 -10.24 -16.26 3.17
N ASP A 11 -9.50 -17.34 2.90
CA ASP A 11 -8.69 -17.46 1.66
C ASP A 11 -9.45 -18.15 0.53
N VAL A 12 -10.42 -18.99 0.90
CA VAL A 12 -11.24 -19.81 0.02
C VAL A 12 -12.70 -19.56 0.33
N VAL A 13 -13.49 -19.21 -0.68
CA VAL A 13 -14.95 -19.05 -0.57
C VAL A 13 -15.63 -20.21 -1.30
N ALA A 14 -16.47 -20.96 -0.59
CA ALA A 14 -17.24 -22.06 -1.15
C ALA A 14 -18.72 -21.67 -1.28
N PHE A 15 -19.18 -21.44 -2.51
CA PHE A 15 -20.60 -21.18 -2.79
C PHE A 15 -21.36 -22.50 -2.87
N VAL A 16 -22.43 -22.63 -2.07
CA VAL A 16 -23.41 -23.72 -2.22
C VAL A 16 -24.50 -23.24 -3.18
N VAL A 17 -24.80 -24.04 -4.20
CA VAL A 17 -25.69 -23.68 -5.31
C VAL A 17 -26.61 -24.86 -5.63
N ASP A 18 -27.89 -24.62 -5.87
CA ASP A 18 -28.81 -25.67 -6.33
C ASP A 18 -28.57 -25.96 -7.83
N ALA A 19 -28.58 -27.22 -8.23
CA ALA A 19 -28.41 -27.60 -9.63
C ALA A 19 -29.61 -27.24 -10.52
N GLN A 20 -30.81 -27.07 -9.95
CA GLN A 20 -32.10 -26.93 -10.63
C GLN A 20 -32.71 -25.53 -10.53
N GLU A 21 -32.51 -24.80 -9.42
CA GLU A 21 -33.02 -23.43 -9.25
C GLU A 21 -32.12 -22.37 -9.89
N GLU A 22 -32.69 -21.20 -10.20
CA GLU A 22 -31.91 -20.04 -10.66
C GLU A 22 -31.32 -19.23 -9.49
N VAL A 23 -30.39 -18.32 -9.79
CA VAL A 23 -29.78 -17.47 -8.75
C VAL A 23 -30.75 -16.36 -8.36
N ASP A 24 -31.31 -16.43 -7.15
CA ASP A 24 -32.22 -15.40 -6.61
C ASP A 24 -31.59 -13.99 -6.62
N ALA A 25 -32.43 -12.97 -6.73
CA ALA A 25 -32.02 -11.57 -6.73
C ALA A 25 -31.21 -11.19 -5.47
N LYS A 26 -31.50 -11.77 -4.29
CA LYS A 26 -30.70 -11.53 -3.08
C LYS A 26 -29.30 -12.13 -3.21
N SER A 27 -29.19 -13.32 -3.82
CA SER A 27 -27.91 -13.98 -4.09
C SER A 27 -27.10 -13.22 -5.14
N LEU A 28 -27.74 -12.63 -6.16
CA LEU A 28 -27.08 -11.72 -7.11
C LEU A 28 -26.61 -10.42 -6.44
N HIS A 29 -27.42 -9.81 -5.57
CA HIS A 29 -27.01 -8.64 -4.78
C HIS A 29 -25.82 -8.96 -3.87
N LEU A 30 -25.84 -10.11 -3.18
CA LEU A 30 -24.70 -10.58 -2.39
C LEU A 30 -23.46 -10.75 -3.26
N ILE A 31 -23.54 -11.49 -4.38
CA ILE A 31 -22.41 -11.69 -5.30
C ILE A 31 -21.82 -10.36 -5.77
N ASN A 32 -22.66 -9.36 -6.08
CA ASN A 32 -22.18 -8.04 -6.51
C ASN A 32 -21.56 -7.22 -5.38
N LEU A 33 -22.10 -7.29 -4.15
CA LEU A 33 -21.49 -6.69 -2.96
C LEU A 33 -20.12 -7.32 -2.66
N LEU A 34 -20.00 -8.64 -2.78
CA LEU A 34 -18.73 -9.36 -2.59
C LEU A 34 -17.69 -8.99 -3.67
N LYS A 35 -18.09 -8.75 -4.93
CA LYS A 35 -17.19 -8.19 -5.96
C LYS A 35 -16.65 -6.83 -5.56
N ALA A 36 -17.53 -5.91 -5.15
CA ALA A 36 -17.17 -4.55 -4.79
C ALA A 36 -16.25 -4.50 -3.55
N TYR A 37 -16.45 -5.42 -2.60
CA TYR A 37 -15.62 -5.54 -1.40
C TYR A 37 -14.28 -6.26 -1.63
N GLY A 38 -14.14 -6.98 -2.75
CA GLY A 38 -12.96 -7.79 -3.08
C GLY A 38 -13.09 -9.23 -2.60
N ILE A 39 -13.56 -10.13 -3.48
CA ILE A 39 -13.65 -11.56 -3.17
C ILE A 39 -12.22 -12.15 -3.02
N PRO A 40 -11.96 -12.96 -1.98
CA PRO A 40 -10.78 -13.82 -1.91
C PRO A 40 -10.47 -14.51 -3.24
N PRO A 41 -9.18 -14.72 -3.56
CA PRO A 41 -8.79 -15.12 -4.90
C PRO A 41 -9.34 -16.49 -5.30
N THR A 42 -9.47 -17.40 -4.33
CA THR A 42 -9.90 -18.78 -4.55
C THR A 42 -11.40 -18.94 -4.34
N ILE A 43 -12.14 -19.20 -5.42
CA ILE A 43 -13.58 -19.44 -5.39
C ILE A 43 -13.89 -20.87 -5.84
N ILE A 44 -14.67 -21.59 -5.03
CA ILE A 44 -15.17 -22.94 -5.28
C ILE A 44 -16.70 -22.91 -5.27
N ALA A 45 -17.35 -23.80 -6.01
CA ALA A 45 -18.79 -24.04 -5.91
C ALA A 45 -19.12 -25.52 -5.74
N VAL A 46 -20.16 -25.81 -4.95
CA VAL A 46 -20.67 -27.16 -4.70
C VAL A 46 -22.16 -27.21 -5.08
N LEU A 47 -22.50 -28.06 -6.05
CA LEU A 47 -23.87 -28.25 -6.51
C LEU A 47 -24.64 -29.22 -5.61
N GLN A 48 -25.77 -28.77 -5.08
CA GLN A 48 -26.76 -29.62 -4.40
C GLN A 48 -27.93 -29.97 -5.33
N ASN A 49 -28.77 -30.92 -4.92
CA ASN A 49 -29.96 -31.39 -5.67
C ASN A 49 -29.67 -31.83 -7.13
N PHE A 50 -28.43 -32.28 -7.35
CA PHE A 50 -27.94 -32.85 -8.60
C PHE A 50 -28.43 -34.28 -8.79
N ASN A 51 -29.26 -34.52 -9.80
CA ASN A 51 -29.57 -35.87 -10.26
C ASN A 51 -28.33 -36.47 -10.95
N GLU A 52 -27.73 -37.52 -10.38
CA GLU A 52 -26.56 -38.20 -10.97
C GLU A 52 -26.83 -38.86 -12.33
N HIS A 53 -28.10 -38.96 -12.75
CA HIS A 53 -28.53 -39.65 -13.97
C HIS A 53 -28.93 -38.67 -15.08
N VAL A 54 -28.10 -37.64 -15.32
CA VAL A 54 -28.19 -36.82 -16.54
C VAL A 54 -27.76 -37.67 -17.74
N GLY A 55 -28.71 -38.01 -18.61
CA GLY A 55 -28.45 -38.84 -19.79
C GLY A 55 -27.51 -38.17 -20.81
N PRO A 56 -26.77 -38.94 -21.64
CA PRO A 56 -25.64 -38.47 -22.45
C PRO A 56 -25.97 -37.48 -23.59
N LYS A 57 -27.22 -37.01 -23.69
CA LYS A 57 -27.67 -35.97 -24.63
C LYS A 57 -27.77 -34.58 -24.00
N HIS A 58 -27.71 -34.47 -22.67
CA HIS A 58 -27.73 -33.20 -21.96
C HIS A 58 -26.33 -32.86 -21.47
N GLU A 59 -25.97 -31.58 -21.49
CA GLU A 59 -24.74 -31.13 -20.84
C GLU A 59 -24.83 -31.36 -19.33
N SER A 60 -23.71 -31.73 -18.69
CA SER A 60 -23.70 -31.91 -17.26
C SER A 60 -23.90 -30.57 -16.54
N PRO A 61 -24.81 -30.44 -15.56
CA PRO A 61 -25.01 -29.23 -14.78
C PRO A 61 -23.72 -28.60 -14.23
N ILE A 62 -22.70 -29.40 -13.92
CA ILE A 62 -21.35 -28.94 -13.52
C ILE A 62 -20.71 -28.02 -14.58
N LYS A 63 -20.87 -28.32 -15.88
CA LYS A 63 -20.38 -27.46 -16.97
C LYS A 63 -21.21 -26.19 -17.12
N VAL A 64 -22.53 -26.33 -17.11
CA VAL A 64 -23.48 -25.21 -17.25
C VAL A 64 -23.28 -24.18 -16.13
N TRP A 65 -23.22 -24.66 -14.88
CA TRP A 65 -22.90 -23.83 -13.73
C TRP A 65 -21.46 -23.34 -13.74
N GLY A 66 -20.49 -24.11 -14.23
CA GLY A 66 -19.11 -23.64 -14.42
C GLY A 66 -19.03 -22.42 -15.34
N ALA A 67 -19.72 -22.45 -16.48
CA ALA A 67 -19.83 -21.31 -17.38
C ALA A 67 -20.60 -20.13 -16.75
N LYS A 68 -21.75 -20.40 -16.10
CA LYS A 68 -22.57 -19.37 -15.42
C LYS A 68 -21.77 -18.67 -14.30
N LEU A 69 -21.04 -19.42 -13.47
CA LEU A 69 -20.18 -18.91 -12.40
C LEU A 69 -18.96 -18.16 -12.95
N LYS A 70 -18.29 -18.68 -13.99
CA LYS A 70 -17.19 -17.97 -14.66
C LYS A 70 -17.63 -16.62 -15.21
N ASN A 71 -18.79 -16.56 -15.85
CA ASN A 71 -19.36 -15.31 -16.36
C ASN A 71 -19.83 -14.38 -15.22
N MET A 72 -20.34 -14.92 -14.12
CA MET A 72 -20.77 -14.11 -12.96
C MET A 72 -19.60 -13.53 -12.16
N PHE A 73 -18.46 -14.23 -12.04
CA PHE A 73 -17.32 -13.81 -11.22
C PHE A 73 -16.11 -13.28 -12.01
N ASN A 74 -16.12 -13.39 -13.34
CA ASN A 74 -14.99 -13.06 -14.23
C ASN A 74 -13.68 -13.78 -13.84
N ARG A 75 -13.78 -14.93 -13.16
CA ARG A 75 -12.70 -15.78 -12.66
C ARG A 75 -13.06 -17.25 -12.90
N ASP A 76 -12.06 -18.12 -13.04
CA ASP A 76 -12.31 -19.56 -13.11
C ASP A 76 -12.73 -20.12 -11.74
N VAL A 77 -13.98 -20.59 -11.65
CA VAL A 77 -14.56 -21.19 -10.44
C VAL A 77 -14.56 -22.70 -10.55
N LYS A 78 -13.99 -23.41 -9.57
CA LYS A 78 -14.02 -24.88 -9.56
C LYS A 78 -15.35 -25.39 -9.01
N VAL A 79 -16.16 -26.00 -9.89
CA VAL A 79 -17.46 -26.59 -9.54
C VAL A 79 -17.31 -28.09 -9.24
N PHE A 80 -17.97 -28.55 -8.18
CA PHE A 80 -18.07 -29.95 -7.75
C PHE A 80 -19.54 -30.37 -7.60
N GLY A 81 -19.82 -31.67 -7.69
CA GLY A 81 -21.11 -32.23 -7.30
C GLY A 81 -21.25 -32.39 -5.77
N GLY A 82 -22.45 -32.73 -5.32
CA GLY A 82 -22.77 -32.96 -3.90
C GLY A 82 -22.65 -34.42 -3.44
N SER A 83 -22.23 -35.34 -4.34
CA SER A 83 -22.20 -36.78 -4.09
C SER A 83 -21.25 -37.17 -2.95
N SER A 84 -21.38 -38.40 -2.44
CA SER A 84 -20.44 -38.94 -1.44
C SER A 84 -19.01 -39.04 -1.97
N VAL A 85 -18.84 -39.27 -3.28
CA VAL A 85 -17.53 -39.34 -3.96
C VAL A 85 -16.95 -37.94 -4.18
N ASP A 86 -17.78 -36.97 -4.57
CA ASP A 86 -17.34 -35.59 -4.80
C ASP A 86 -16.79 -34.94 -3.52
N ARG A 87 -17.31 -35.29 -2.33
CA ARG A 87 -16.77 -34.81 -1.05
C ARG A 87 -15.28 -35.10 -0.88
N LEU A 88 -14.80 -36.24 -1.37
CA LEU A 88 -13.38 -36.58 -1.35
C LEU A 88 -12.59 -35.75 -2.39
N SER A 89 -13.18 -35.48 -3.56
CA SER A 89 -12.62 -34.59 -4.58
C SER A 89 -12.51 -33.14 -4.09
N VAL A 90 -13.55 -32.62 -3.42
CA VAL A 90 -13.57 -31.30 -2.76
C VAL A 90 -12.49 -31.24 -1.69
N ARG A 91 -12.43 -32.22 -0.77
CA ARG A 91 -11.40 -32.25 0.28
C ARG A 91 -9.99 -32.28 -0.32
N ARG A 92 -9.72 -33.13 -1.30
CA ARG A 92 -8.42 -33.20 -1.98
C ARG A 92 -8.08 -31.90 -2.70
N HIS A 93 -9.06 -31.18 -3.25
CA HIS A 93 -8.82 -29.89 -3.87
C HIS A 93 -8.48 -28.83 -2.82
N LEU A 94 -9.26 -28.74 -1.72
CA LEU A 94 -8.99 -27.83 -0.60
C LEU A 94 -7.63 -28.06 0.08
N SER A 95 -7.17 -29.30 0.17
CA SER A 95 -5.84 -29.62 0.71
C SER A 95 -4.68 -29.39 -0.25
N ASN A 96 -4.94 -29.24 -1.57
CA ASN A 96 -3.92 -29.13 -2.60
C ASN A 96 -3.97 -27.78 -3.36
N ILE A 97 -4.83 -26.85 -2.95
CA ILE A 97 -4.96 -25.56 -3.64
C ILE A 97 -3.86 -24.60 -3.20
N SER A 98 -3.08 -24.13 -4.16
CA SER A 98 -2.22 -22.96 -3.92
C SER A 98 -3.11 -21.74 -3.76
N ILE A 99 -3.04 -21.10 -2.60
CA ILE A 99 -3.66 -19.79 -2.36
C ILE A 99 -2.71 -18.75 -2.95
N PRO A 100 -3.10 -18.02 -4.01
CA PRO A 100 -2.25 -17.00 -4.59
C PRO A 100 -2.16 -15.78 -3.65
N VAL A 101 -1.05 -15.04 -3.76
CA VAL A 101 -0.76 -13.88 -2.91
C VAL A 101 -1.87 -12.82 -3.04
N ARG A 102 -2.29 -12.25 -1.91
CA ARG A 102 -3.31 -11.20 -1.87
C ARG A 102 -2.74 -9.88 -2.41
N PRO A 103 -3.54 -9.05 -3.12
CA PRO A 103 -3.15 -7.67 -3.45
C PRO A 103 -2.74 -6.90 -2.20
N SER A 104 -1.69 -6.06 -2.31
CA SER A 104 -1.04 -5.36 -1.19
C SER A 104 -2.01 -4.67 -0.22
N TRP A 105 -3.00 -3.94 -0.75
CA TRP A 105 -4.03 -3.25 0.04
C TRP A 105 -4.85 -4.18 0.97
N SER A 106 -4.98 -5.46 0.59
CA SER A 106 -5.67 -6.52 1.34
C SER A 106 -4.72 -7.48 2.07
N ASN A 107 -3.41 -7.39 1.85
CA ASN A 107 -2.40 -8.26 2.45
C ASN A 107 -1.96 -7.78 3.84
N ARG A 108 -2.91 -7.34 4.67
CA ARG A 108 -2.65 -6.88 6.04
C ARG A 108 -2.53 -8.06 7.00
N PRO A 109 -1.65 -8.00 8.02
CA PRO A 109 -1.61 -8.98 9.10
C PRO A 109 -3.01 -9.12 9.73
N SER A 110 -3.47 -10.36 9.91
CA SER A 110 -4.78 -10.63 10.51
C SER A 110 -4.75 -11.90 11.34
N ILE A 111 -5.58 -11.94 12.38
CA ILE A 111 -5.79 -13.12 13.24
C ILE A 111 -7.28 -13.45 13.19
N LEU A 112 -7.61 -14.73 13.00
CA LEU A 112 -8.95 -15.23 13.31
C LEU A 112 -8.95 -15.70 14.76
N ALA A 113 -9.76 -15.05 15.61
CA ALA A 113 -9.85 -15.40 17.03
C ALA A 113 -10.49 -16.78 17.21
N GLU A 114 -9.72 -17.75 17.73
CA GLU A 114 -10.20 -19.08 18.09
C GLU A 114 -10.60 -19.17 19.56
N LYS A 115 -9.90 -18.44 20.43
CA LYS A 115 -10.18 -18.32 21.86
C LYS A 115 -10.07 -16.87 22.30
N LEU A 116 -10.92 -16.49 23.24
CA LEU A 116 -10.92 -15.20 23.90
C LEU A 116 -10.64 -15.40 25.38
N HIS A 117 -9.64 -14.69 25.90
CA HIS A 117 -9.26 -14.67 27.30
C HIS A 117 -9.43 -13.25 27.84
N THR A 118 -9.93 -13.12 29.05
CA THR A 118 -10.11 -11.82 29.73
C THR A 118 -9.29 -11.82 31.01
N TYR A 119 -8.29 -10.97 31.07
CA TYR A 119 -7.41 -10.77 32.22
C TYR A 119 -7.85 -9.50 32.94
N ASN A 120 -8.60 -9.68 34.02
CA ASN A 120 -8.86 -8.60 34.97
C ASN A 120 -7.60 -8.43 35.83
N ASP A 121 -6.98 -7.25 35.81
CA ASP A 121 -5.93 -6.90 36.77
C ASP A 121 -6.61 -6.34 38.04
N ASP A 122 -6.46 -7.04 39.16
CA ASP A 122 -7.05 -6.65 40.46
C ASP A 122 -6.53 -5.28 40.96
N GLN A 123 -5.51 -4.71 40.32
CA GLN A 123 -4.97 -3.37 40.64
C GLN A 123 -5.71 -2.20 39.97
N GLY A 124 -6.82 -2.44 39.26
CA GLY A 124 -7.68 -1.37 38.76
C GLY A 124 -7.18 -0.67 37.49
N LYS A 125 -6.36 -1.36 36.69
CA LYS A 125 -6.09 -0.99 35.29
C LYS A 125 -7.25 -1.41 34.38
N ASP A 126 -7.23 -0.90 33.15
CA ASP A 126 -8.14 -1.32 32.10
C ASP A 126 -8.04 -2.84 31.81
N PRO A 127 -9.18 -3.51 31.51
CA PRO A 127 -9.21 -4.96 31.34
C PRO A 127 -8.49 -5.42 30.08
N VAL A 128 -7.51 -6.31 30.22
CA VAL A 128 -6.70 -6.80 29.10
C VAL A 128 -7.39 -8.01 28.45
N ILE A 129 -7.59 -7.93 27.13
CA ILE A 129 -8.18 -9.01 26.33
C ILE A 129 -7.07 -9.77 25.60
N GLY A 130 -6.91 -11.05 25.92
CA GLY A 130 -6.07 -11.97 25.17
C GLY A 130 -6.85 -12.61 24.02
N ILE A 131 -6.30 -12.56 22.82
CA ILE A 131 -6.88 -13.19 21.62
C ILE A 131 -5.91 -14.27 21.14
N THR A 132 -6.34 -15.54 21.16
CA THR A 132 -5.54 -16.65 20.63
C THR A 132 -6.05 -17.06 19.25
N GLY A 133 -5.14 -17.19 18.28
CA GLY A 133 -5.42 -17.64 16.93
C GLY A 133 -4.18 -17.58 16.05
N TYR A 134 -4.28 -18.07 14.82
CA TYR A 134 -3.16 -18.09 13.87
C TYR A 134 -3.04 -16.76 13.12
N VAL A 135 -1.80 -16.26 12.97
CA VAL A 135 -1.47 -15.07 12.16
C VAL A 135 -1.53 -15.40 10.66
N LYS A 136 -2.08 -14.49 9.86
CA LYS A 136 -2.33 -14.66 8.43
C LYS A 136 -1.90 -13.47 7.58
N ASN A 137 -1.70 -13.74 6.28
CA ASN A 137 -1.31 -12.83 5.19
C ASN A 137 0.11 -12.24 5.28
N ALA A 138 0.47 -11.64 6.41
CA ALA A 138 1.72 -10.94 6.61
C ALA A 138 2.19 -11.01 8.08
N SER A 139 3.49 -10.80 8.31
CA SER A 139 4.09 -10.79 9.64
C SER A 139 3.48 -9.74 10.55
N LEU A 140 3.25 -10.10 11.81
CA LEU A 140 2.66 -9.21 12.81
C LEU A 140 3.76 -8.49 13.61
N ASN A 141 3.55 -7.21 13.90
CA ASN A 141 4.42 -6.39 14.74
C ASN A 141 3.63 -5.92 15.99
N VAL A 142 4.23 -6.01 17.18
CA VAL A 142 3.62 -5.63 18.46
C VAL A 142 3.56 -4.11 18.64
N ASN A 143 4.48 -3.38 17.98
CA ASN A 143 4.56 -1.92 18.02
C ASN A 143 3.43 -1.24 17.21
N LYS A 144 2.68 -2.00 16.40
CA LYS A 144 1.65 -1.47 15.50
C LYS A 144 0.23 -1.64 16.04
N LEU A 145 -0.67 -0.74 15.66
CA LEU A 145 -2.05 -0.74 16.17
C LEU A 145 -2.88 -1.95 15.68
N PHE A 146 -3.71 -2.47 16.57
CA PHE A 146 -4.62 -3.59 16.33
C PHE A 146 -6.05 -3.08 16.18
N HIS A 147 -6.63 -3.20 14.98
CA HIS A 147 -8.03 -2.86 14.75
C HIS A 147 -8.94 -4.09 14.92
N ILE A 148 -9.95 -3.98 15.79
CA ILE A 148 -10.99 -4.99 15.99
C ILE A 148 -12.29 -4.48 15.34
N PRO A 149 -12.78 -5.12 14.26
CA PRO A 149 -13.98 -4.68 13.55
C PRO A 149 -15.20 -4.54 14.47
N SER A 150 -15.91 -3.42 14.37
CA SER A 150 -17.03 -3.01 15.24
C SER A 150 -16.67 -2.61 16.68
N PHE A 151 -15.41 -2.65 17.10
CA PHE A 151 -14.98 -2.28 18.46
C PHE A 151 -13.99 -1.10 18.50
N GLY A 152 -13.13 -0.94 17.49
CA GLY A 152 -12.20 0.18 17.40
C GLY A 152 -10.74 -0.26 17.21
N THR A 153 -9.81 0.63 17.55
CA THR A 153 -8.37 0.46 17.36
C THR A 153 -7.67 0.53 18.71
N PHE A 154 -6.72 -0.38 18.96
CA PHE A 154 -6.10 -0.61 20.27
C PHE A 154 -4.59 -0.84 20.13
N GLN A 155 -3.82 -0.53 21.17
CA GLN A 155 -2.41 -0.94 21.29
C GLN A 155 -2.32 -2.36 21.88
N ALA A 156 -1.32 -3.15 21.48
CA ALA A 156 -0.97 -4.39 22.15
C ALA A 156 -0.08 -4.10 23.37
N SER A 157 -0.30 -4.83 24.47
CA SER A 157 0.57 -4.76 25.67
C SER A 157 1.72 -5.76 25.63
N HIS A 158 1.51 -6.91 24.97
CA HIS A 158 2.48 -7.97 24.71
C HIS A 158 1.89 -8.95 23.67
N LEU A 159 2.76 -9.78 23.09
CA LEU A 159 2.41 -10.88 22.20
C LEU A 159 3.15 -12.15 22.64
N THR A 160 2.40 -13.19 23.01
CA THR A 160 2.96 -14.51 23.35
C THR A 160 2.79 -15.48 22.19
N ILE A 161 3.89 -16.09 21.77
CA ILE A 161 3.94 -17.14 20.75
C ILE A 161 3.84 -18.48 21.48
N HIS A 162 2.69 -19.15 21.33
CA HIS A 162 2.45 -20.50 21.85
C HIS A 162 2.76 -21.57 20.78
N GLY A 163 3.14 -22.77 21.21
CA GLY A 163 3.28 -23.93 20.34
C GLY A 163 1.96 -24.37 19.69
N ASP A 164 2.02 -24.95 18.49
CA ASP A 164 0.84 -25.25 17.67
C ASP A 164 0.03 -26.45 18.23
N PRO A 165 -1.20 -26.25 18.75
CA PRO A 165 -1.99 -27.32 19.37
C PRO A 165 -2.49 -28.37 18.37
N HIS A 166 -2.43 -28.10 17.06
CA HIS A 166 -2.99 -28.93 16.00
C HIS A 166 -1.95 -29.26 14.90
N ARG A 167 -0.65 -29.17 15.26
CA ARG A 167 0.50 -29.33 14.36
C ARG A 167 0.46 -30.59 13.51
N SER A 168 0.30 -30.42 12.21
CA SER A 168 0.15 -31.53 11.27
C SER A 168 1.48 -32.26 10.99
N GLY A 169 1.42 -33.59 10.87
CA GLY A 169 2.57 -34.44 10.52
C GLY A 169 3.17 -35.22 11.71
N LYS A 170 4.35 -35.83 11.51
CA LYS A 170 5.00 -36.65 12.55
C LYS A 170 5.49 -35.84 13.76
N ALA A 171 5.77 -34.55 13.58
CA ALA A 171 6.26 -33.66 14.65
C ALA A 171 5.24 -33.50 15.80
N GLY A 172 3.93 -33.53 15.51
CA GLY A 172 2.84 -33.41 16.50
C GLY A 172 2.68 -34.60 17.46
N LYS A 173 3.76 -35.33 17.75
CA LYS A 173 3.80 -36.45 18.70
C LYS A 173 5.04 -36.54 19.59
N GLU A 174 6.11 -35.78 19.31
CA GLU A 174 7.40 -35.95 20.01
C GLU A 174 7.97 -34.65 20.62
N VAL A 175 7.38 -33.48 20.36
CA VAL A 175 7.81 -32.19 20.94
C VAL A 175 6.74 -31.60 21.85
N GLY A 176 6.57 -32.22 23.03
CA GLY A 176 5.77 -31.68 24.13
C GLY A 176 6.54 -30.61 24.91
N GLY A 177 6.98 -29.56 24.21
CA GLY A 177 7.91 -28.55 24.73
C GLY A 177 8.41 -27.63 23.62
N GLU A 178 7.53 -26.76 23.13
CA GLU A 178 7.89 -25.60 22.31
C GLU A 178 7.90 -24.37 23.24
N GLU A 179 8.96 -23.55 23.18
CA GLU A 179 9.21 -22.49 24.17
C GLU A 179 8.25 -21.31 23.99
N GLU A 180 7.45 -21.00 25.02
CA GLU A 180 6.56 -19.83 25.01
C GLU A 180 7.38 -18.54 25.07
N SER A 181 7.59 -17.92 23.91
CA SER A 181 8.29 -16.64 23.79
C SER A 181 7.28 -15.50 23.85
N THR A 182 7.54 -14.50 24.69
CA THR A 182 6.72 -13.30 24.81
C THR A 182 7.51 -12.08 24.37
N VAL A 183 6.95 -11.35 23.40
CA VAL A 183 7.48 -10.10 22.86
C VAL A 183 6.67 -8.96 23.44
N TYR A 184 7.36 -7.96 23.99
CA TYR A 184 6.75 -6.71 24.45
C TYR A 184 6.96 -5.62 23.38
N PRO A 185 6.06 -4.62 23.26
CA PRO A 185 6.30 -3.49 22.40
C PRO A 185 7.46 -2.64 22.91
N ASP A 186 8.17 -1.98 22.01
CA ASP A 186 9.16 -0.96 22.36
C ASP A 186 8.46 0.41 22.52
N PRO A 187 8.57 1.10 23.67
CA PRO A 187 7.94 2.41 23.89
C PRO A 187 8.37 3.51 22.91
N GLU A 188 9.54 3.39 22.27
CA GLU A 188 10.02 4.40 21.30
C GLU A 188 9.50 4.16 19.87
N GLU A 189 9.13 2.92 19.52
CA GLU A 189 8.57 2.56 18.20
C GLU A 189 7.04 2.38 18.20
N GLN A 190 6.37 2.36 19.36
CA GLN A 190 4.95 2.03 19.46
C GLN A 190 4.05 3.13 18.88
N ASP A 191 3.21 2.77 17.91
CA ASP A 191 2.23 3.67 17.29
C ASP A 191 1.30 4.28 18.36
N SER A 192 1.12 5.61 18.30
CA SER A 192 0.16 6.33 19.14
C SER A 192 -1.29 5.96 18.80
N LEU A 193 -2.17 5.98 19.82
CA LEU A 193 -3.63 5.86 19.63
C LEU A 193 -4.28 7.13 19.05
N VAL A 194 -3.55 8.24 18.98
CA VAL A 194 -4.03 9.50 18.39
C VAL A 194 -4.06 9.34 16.86
N MET A 195 -5.27 9.14 16.31
CA MET A 195 -5.48 8.92 14.87
C MET A 195 -5.70 10.21 14.07
N GLU A 196 -5.90 11.35 14.75
CA GLU A 196 -6.12 12.66 14.15
C GLU A 196 -4.94 13.56 14.53
N HIS A 197 -4.27 14.15 13.54
CA HIS A 197 -3.21 15.13 13.78
C HIS A 197 -3.87 16.44 14.23
N GLU A 198 -3.46 16.98 15.38
CA GLU A 198 -3.86 18.32 15.80
C GLU A 198 -3.27 19.33 14.81
N VAL A 199 -4.12 20.00 14.03
CA VAL A 199 -3.67 21.02 13.07
C VAL A 199 -3.41 22.30 13.85
N ASP A 200 -2.15 22.76 13.86
CA ASP A 200 -1.84 24.08 14.39
C ASP A 200 -2.45 25.14 13.46
N GLU A 201 -3.32 25.99 14.01
CA GLU A 201 -4.02 27.04 13.26
C GLU A 201 -3.07 28.12 12.74
N MET A 202 -1.84 28.23 13.29
CA MET A 202 -0.81 29.19 12.88
C MET A 202 0.19 28.64 11.85
N ASP A 203 0.31 27.31 11.69
CA ASP A 203 1.26 26.69 10.73
C ASP A 203 0.86 26.91 9.25
N GLN A 204 -0.35 27.44 9.02
CA GLN A 204 -0.81 27.91 7.71
C GLN A 204 -0.35 29.35 7.38
N GLU A 205 0.21 30.09 8.34
CA GLU A 205 0.78 31.44 8.13
C GLU A 205 2.22 31.39 7.59
N GLN A 206 2.44 30.59 6.55
CA GLN A 206 3.75 30.32 5.94
C GLN A 206 4.34 31.59 5.27
N THR A 207 4.98 32.41 6.10
CA THR A 207 5.55 33.73 5.76
C THR A 207 7.03 33.87 6.15
N TRP A 208 7.61 32.82 6.74
CA TRP A 208 9.06 32.74 6.95
C TRP A 208 9.75 32.26 5.67
N PRO A 209 10.72 33.01 5.12
CA PRO A 209 11.48 32.55 3.95
C PRO A 209 12.22 31.25 4.26
N THR A 210 12.22 30.34 3.29
CA THR A 210 12.87 29.03 3.38
C THR A 210 14.39 29.22 3.54
N GLU A 211 15.08 28.25 4.15
CA GLU A 211 16.55 28.31 4.36
C GLU A 211 17.33 28.55 3.04
N ASP A 212 16.83 28.05 1.90
CA ASP A 212 17.43 28.31 0.57
C ASP A 212 17.13 29.71 0.00
N GLU A 213 16.01 30.33 0.40
CA GLU A 213 15.65 31.70 0.03
C GLU A 213 16.50 32.69 0.84
N MET A 214 16.67 32.45 2.14
CA MET A 214 17.59 33.22 3.01
C MET A 214 19.07 33.09 2.57
N GLN A 215 19.45 32.01 1.89
CA GLN A 215 20.79 31.86 1.30
C GLN A 215 21.04 32.74 0.06
N GLY A 216 20.04 33.48 -0.43
CA GLY A 216 20.19 34.46 -1.51
C GLY A 216 20.58 33.87 -2.88
N LYS A 217 20.49 32.54 -3.04
CA LYS A 217 20.89 31.81 -4.24
C LYS A 217 19.85 31.97 -5.36
N LYS A 218 19.88 33.13 -6.04
CA LYS A 218 19.20 33.30 -7.33
C LYS A 218 19.77 32.29 -8.34
N LYS A 219 19.12 31.13 -8.48
CA LYS A 219 19.52 30.07 -9.44
C LYS A 219 19.56 30.67 -10.85
N VAL A 220 20.70 30.52 -11.53
CA VAL A 220 20.90 31.07 -12.88
C VAL A 220 20.27 30.11 -13.89
N LYS A 221 19.02 30.40 -14.28
CA LYS A 221 18.26 29.60 -15.25
C LYS A 221 19.04 29.43 -16.55
N LYS A 222 19.21 28.17 -17.00
CA LYS A 222 19.91 27.85 -18.26
C LYS A 222 19.01 28.10 -19.47
N VAL A 223 18.88 29.36 -19.86
CA VAL A 223 18.08 29.78 -21.03
C VAL A 223 18.90 29.78 -22.32
N PRO A 224 18.29 29.57 -23.51
CA PRO A 224 18.99 29.67 -24.79
C PRO A 224 19.59 31.05 -25.04
N LYS A 225 20.71 31.11 -25.78
CA LYS A 225 21.31 32.38 -26.21
C LYS A 225 20.31 33.19 -27.05
N GLY A 226 20.14 34.46 -26.73
CA GLY A 226 19.16 35.36 -27.34
C GLY A 226 17.82 35.49 -26.60
N THR A 227 17.62 34.78 -25.48
CA THR A 227 16.39 34.90 -24.67
C THR A 227 16.40 36.18 -23.83
N GLY A 228 15.38 37.03 -23.96
CA GLY A 228 15.24 38.25 -23.16
C GLY A 228 14.81 37.97 -21.70
N SER A 229 15.06 38.91 -20.78
CA SER A 229 14.78 38.74 -19.33
C SER A 229 13.35 38.30 -19.00
N TYR A 230 12.35 38.91 -19.64
CA TYR A 230 10.93 38.54 -19.48
C TYR A 230 10.63 37.11 -19.93
N GLN A 231 11.24 36.66 -21.03
CA GLN A 231 11.09 35.29 -21.53
C GLN A 231 11.86 34.28 -20.67
N ALA A 232 13.00 34.67 -20.11
CA ALA A 232 13.81 33.84 -19.24
C ALA A 232 13.08 33.45 -17.94
N ALA A 233 12.20 34.33 -17.44
CA ALA A 233 11.38 34.04 -16.26
C ALA A 233 10.48 32.79 -16.44
N TRP A 234 9.96 32.57 -17.65
CA TRP A 234 9.03 31.47 -17.98
C TRP A 234 9.70 30.10 -18.16
N TYR A 235 11.03 30.03 -18.25
CA TYR A 235 11.72 28.74 -18.21
C TYR A 235 11.61 28.14 -16.80
N VAL A 236 11.08 26.93 -16.71
CA VAL A 236 11.09 26.13 -15.48
C VAL A 236 12.50 25.54 -15.32
N ASP A 237 13.07 25.63 -14.12
CA ASP A 237 14.33 24.96 -13.84
C ASP A 237 14.07 23.46 -13.61
N ASN A 238 14.71 22.61 -14.41
CA ASN A 238 14.70 21.15 -14.20
C ASN A 238 15.62 20.74 -13.02
N ASP A 239 15.48 21.46 -11.90
CA ASP A 239 16.08 21.17 -10.59
C ASP A 239 15.04 20.54 -9.64
N ASP A 240 13.77 20.45 -10.05
CA ASP A 240 12.80 19.50 -9.48
C ASP A 240 13.20 18.07 -9.92
N GLU A 241 14.31 17.61 -9.35
CA GLU A 241 14.83 16.26 -9.53
C GLU A 241 13.88 15.29 -8.81
N TYR A 242 12.86 14.82 -9.53
CA TYR A 242 12.04 13.69 -9.09
C TYR A 242 12.97 12.54 -8.70
N GLU A 243 12.90 12.05 -7.45
CA GLU A 243 13.55 10.80 -7.00
C GLU A 243 12.88 9.58 -7.67
N GLY A 244 13.03 9.51 -8.98
CA GLY A 244 12.29 8.66 -9.91
C GLY A 244 12.96 7.32 -10.16
N SER A 245 13.24 6.56 -9.10
CA SER A 245 13.60 5.14 -9.12
C SER A 245 14.80 4.73 -10.00
N ASN A 246 15.85 4.17 -9.39
CA ASN A 246 16.98 3.51 -10.08
C ASN A 246 16.53 2.69 -11.31
N GLY A 247 16.80 3.21 -12.50
CA GLY A 247 16.65 2.52 -13.77
C GLY A 247 17.91 1.72 -14.04
N ASP A 248 17.88 0.43 -13.72
CA ASP A 248 19.00 -0.49 -13.88
C ASP A 248 19.20 -0.83 -15.37
N THR A 249 19.95 0.01 -16.09
CA THR A 249 20.41 -0.28 -17.46
C THR A 249 21.76 -0.98 -17.44
N ASP A 250 21.69 -2.30 -17.42
CA ASP A 250 22.80 -3.23 -17.66
C ASP A 250 23.34 -3.00 -19.09
N ASP A 251 24.53 -2.42 -19.22
CA ASP A 251 25.17 -2.08 -20.51
C ASP A 251 26.33 -3.04 -20.77
N GLU A 252 26.03 -4.13 -21.50
CA GLU A 252 26.95 -5.25 -21.70
C GLU A 252 28.20 -4.83 -22.49
N ASN A 253 29.37 -4.99 -21.87
CA ASN A 253 30.65 -4.64 -22.49
C ASN A 253 31.07 -5.74 -23.50
N GLU A 254 30.66 -5.63 -24.76
CA GLU A 254 31.27 -6.39 -25.87
C GLU A 254 32.45 -5.63 -26.49
N ASP A 255 33.65 -6.15 -26.26
CA ASP A 255 34.94 -5.68 -26.79
C ASP A 255 35.21 -6.31 -28.17
N GLU A 256 34.83 -5.63 -29.26
CA GLU A 256 35.30 -5.91 -30.61
C GLU A 256 36.11 -4.73 -31.17
N GLY A 257 37.30 -5.02 -31.71
CA GLY A 257 38.36 -4.03 -31.89
C GLY A 257 38.53 -3.42 -33.30
N GLU A 258 38.99 -2.17 -33.29
CA GLU A 258 40.09 -1.63 -34.12
C GLU A 258 40.10 -1.96 -35.63
N ASP A 259 39.48 -1.09 -36.45
CA ASP A 259 40.11 -0.53 -37.67
C ASP A 259 39.39 0.76 -38.14
N GLY A 260 40.07 1.65 -38.88
CA GLY A 260 39.47 2.75 -39.65
C GLY A 260 39.88 4.19 -39.30
N GLU A 261 40.97 4.68 -39.92
CA GLU A 261 41.39 6.10 -39.87
C GLU A 261 40.54 7.01 -40.81
N SER A 262 40.21 8.25 -40.42
CA SER A 262 40.35 9.49 -41.26
C SER A 262 39.86 10.81 -40.61
N GLN A 263 40.77 11.79 -40.55
CA GLN A 263 40.69 13.24 -40.91
C GLN A 263 39.36 14.03 -40.79
N GLU A 264 39.35 15.22 -40.14
CA GLU A 264 39.45 16.60 -40.73
C GLU A 264 38.39 16.89 -41.82
N SER A 265 37.60 17.98 -41.83
CA SER A 265 37.52 19.26 -41.07
C SER A 265 36.03 19.80 -41.12
N ASP A 266 35.59 21.06 -40.99
CA ASP A 266 36.21 22.41 -41.02
C ASP A 266 35.33 23.57 -40.44
N GLU A 267 35.87 24.79 -40.49
CA GLU A 267 35.35 26.20 -40.39
C GLU A 267 34.07 26.53 -41.21
N GLU A 268 33.34 27.68 -41.17
CA GLU A 268 33.12 28.87 -40.28
C GLU A 268 31.91 29.69 -40.85
N SER A 269 31.66 30.93 -40.38
CA SER A 269 30.88 32.03 -40.99
C SER A 269 29.34 31.96 -40.93
N GLU A 270 28.55 33.05 -40.91
CA GLU A 270 28.70 34.47 -40.50
C GLU A 270 27.28 35.09 -40.63
N GLN A 271 26.78 35.90 -39.68
CA GLN A 271 25.88 37.01 -40.02
C GLN A 271 25.64 38.06 -38.91
N GLU A 272 26.20 39.24 -39.16
CA GLU A 272 25.67 40.59 -38.90
C GLU A 272 24.16 40.74 -39.27
N ILE A 273 23.38 41.74 -38.83
CA ILE A 273 23.54 42.96 -38.01
C ILE A 273 22.12 43.31 -37.47
N LEU A 274 21.99 44.04 -36.35
CA LEU A 274 21.13 45.23 -36.18
C LEU A 274 21.13 45.72 -34.73
N GLU A 275 21.72 46.90 -34.53
CA GLU A 275 21.49 47.77 -33.38
C GLU A 275 20.32 48.71 -33.71
N ASP A 276 19.53 49.11 -32.70
CA ASP A 276 18.69 50.31 -32.73
C ASP A 276 18.60 50.81 -31.28
N ASP A 277 18.90 52.09 -31.06
CA ASP A 277 18.87 52.73 -29.73
C ASP A 277 17.44 53.16 -29.35
N ASP A 278 17.14 53.23 -28.05
CA ASP A 278 16.37 54.34 -27.47
C ASP A 278 16.56 54.38 -25.93
N ASP A 279 16.61 55.59 -25.36
CA ASP A 279 16.88 55.89 -23.95
C ASP A 279 15.60 55.92 -23.06
N GLU A 280 15.77 56.29 -21.78
CA GLU A 280 14.75 56.60 -20.76
C GLU A 280 14.06 55.34 -20.13
N ASP A 281 13.87 55.22 -18.80
CA ASP A 281 13.95 56.19 -17.69
C ASP A 281 14.82 55.67 -16.52
N ASP A 282 15.43 56.59 -15.76
CA ASP A 282 16.19 56.32 -14.52
C ASP A 282 15.48 56.99 -13.33
N GLN A 283 14.85 56.19 -12.44
CA GLN A 283 14.23 56.68 -11.21
C GLN A 283 13.95 55.56 -10.18
N ASP A 284 13.82 55.98 -8.91
CA ASP A 284 13.34 55.21 -7.75
C ASP A 284 14.18 54.02 -7.24
N MET A 285 15.46 54.27 -6.97
CA MET A 285 16.31 53.48 -6.05
C MET A 285 16.38 54.14 -4.66
N GLN A 286 15.32 54.04 -3.84
CA GLN A 286 15.28 54.69 -2.51
C GLN A 286 14.52 53.94 -1.38
N GLU A 287 14.03 52.72 -1.59
CA GLU A 287 13.28 51.96 -0.55
C GLU A 287 14.15 50.92 0.22
N ASP A 288 15.21 50.36 -0.40
CA ASP A 288 16.05 49.30 0.19
C ASP A 288 16.69 49.62 1.56
N ASP A 289 16.99 50.90 1.83
CA ASP A 289 17.73 51.32 3.03
C ASP A 289 16.93 51.12 4.34
N HIS A 290 15.59 51.08 4.29
CA HIS A 290 14.75 50.98 5.49
C HIS A 290 14.61 49.53 5.98
N ASP A 291 14.29 48.60 5.08
CA ASP A 291 14.09 47.18 5.39
C ASP A 291 15.38 46.52 5.91
N GLN A 292 16.54 46.94 5.37
CA GLN A 292 17.84 46.46 5.80
C GLN A 292 18.14 46.84 7.26
N GLN A 293 17.72 48.04 7.71
CA GLN A 293 17.91 48.51 9.09
C GLN A 293 17.00 47.78 10.08
N GLU A 294 15.73 47.52 9.73
CA GLU A 294 14.82 46.76 10.60
C GLU A 294 15.27 45.30 10.76
N MET A 295 15.79 44.69 9.69
CA MET A 295 16.38 43.35 9.71
C MET A 295 17.61 43.26 10.63
N GLU A 296 18.51 44.25 10.62
CA GLU A 296 19.66 44.28 11.54
C GLU A 296 19.24 44.44 13.01
N GLU A 297 18.25 45.30 13.32
CA GLU A 297 17.79 45.46 14.71
C GLU A 297 17.04 44.22 15.22
N PHE A 298 16.25 43.56 14.36
CA PHE A 298 15.62 42.26 14.67
C PHE A 298 16.67 41.16 14.94
N LEU A 299 17.73 41.09 14.13
CA LEU A 299 18.85 40.17 14.36
C LEU A 299 19.56 40.43 15.69
N ARG A 300 19.68 41.69 16.11
CA ARG A 300 20.26 42.05 17.41
C ARG A 300 19.37 41.61 18.57
N LEU A 301 18.06 41.89 18.50
CA LEU A 301 17.06 41.45 19.47
C LEU A 301 17.01 39.92 19.61
N LYS A 302 17.02 39.19 18.49
CA LYS A 302 17.05 37.71 18.45
C LYS A 302 18.32 37.13 19.09
N LYS A 303 19.41 37.89 19.15
CA LYS A 303 20.67 37.51 19.80
C LYS A 303 20.67 37.84 21.30
N GLU A 304 20.24 39.04 21.67
CA GLU A 304 20.05 39.46 23.09
C GLU A 304 19.07 38.53 23.82
N ALA A 305 18.02 38.05 23.13
CA ALA A 305 17.05 37.07 23.64
C ALA A 305 17.58 35.61 23.70
N LYS A 306 18.81 35.35 23.25
CA LYS A 306 19.47 34.02 23.27
C LYS A 306 20.70 33.98 24.21
N GLU A 307 21.03 35.10 24.84
CA GLU A 307 22.11 35.25 25.82
C GLU A 307 21.58 35.50 27.26
N ASN A 308 20.26 35.43 27.47
CA ASN A 308 19.57 35.37 28.77
C ASN A 308 18.86 34.03 28.99
#